data_AF-A0A9Q4H0C1-F1
#
_entry.id   AF-A0A9Q4H0C1-F1
#
_cell.length_a   1.000
_cell.length_b   1.000
_cell.length_c   1.000
_cell.angle_alpha   90.00
_cell.angle_beta   90.00
_cell.angle_gamma   90.00
#
_symmetry.space_group_name_H-M   'P 1'
#
loop_
_entity.id
_entity.type
_entity.pdbx_description
1 polymer ?
#
loop_
_entity_poly.entity_id
_entity_poly.type
_entity_poly.pdbx_seq_one_letter_code
_entity_poly.pdbx_strand_id
1 'polypeptide(L)'
;MVWMTTRTSYLYLAERKDELGSPEAVCGARVAGVTGSVTESQLEHYTEWCSKQGLGVPEFIGLEDTNSTILAVQSDRADYAGTTQTAALDMQAQDPGTFEFIVQSDEQGAGVDQLAMFMPKDNELAAPMLAAFEGIFENGEYERIMAEWGLDDVTVEKPVLNPMTTGDSGS
;
A
#
# COMPACT_ATOMS: atom_id res chain seq x y z
N MET A 1 -10.58 5.82 -13.17
CA MET A 1 -9.34 5.92 -13.96
C MET A 1 -8.18 5.62 -13.04
N VAL A 2 -7.46 4.54 -13.32
CA VAL A 2 -6.27 4.11 -12.58
C VAL A 2 -5.07 4.87 -13.11
N TRP A 3 -4.23 5.38 -12.21
CA TRP A 3 -3.03 6.16 -12.54
C TRP A 3 -1.85 5.85 -11.61
N MET A 4 -2.06 4.96 -10.62
CA MET A 4 -1.05 4.46 -9.69
C MET A 4 -1.47 3.06 -9.23
N THR A 5 -0.51 2.29 -8.74
CA THR A 5 -0.74 1.05 -7.99
C THR A 5 -0.33 1.20 -6.55
N THR A 6 -0.73 0.29 -5.68
CA THR A 6 -0.23 0.25 -4.31
C THR A 6 -0.29 -1.17 -3.77
N ARG A 7 0.42 -1.42 -2.68
CA ARG A 7 0.37 -2.66 -1.92
C ARG A 7 0.19 -2.33 -0.45
N THR A 8 -0.32 -3.28 0.32
CA THR A 8 -0.24 -3.17 1.77
C THR A 8 1.20 -3.24 2.22
N SER A 9 1.57 -2.39 3.16
CA SER A 9 2.91 -2.28 3.72
C SER A 9 2.84 -2.24 5.24
N TYR A 10 3.91 -2.69 5.88
CA TYR A 10 4.04 -2.75 7.33
C TYR A 10 5.18 -1.85 7.76
N LEU A 11 4.83 -0.72 8.35
CA LEU A 11 5.75 0.32 8.74
C LEU A 11 6.21 0.12 10.19
N TYR A 12 7.51 0.23 10.43
CA TYR A 12 8.16 -0.01 11.72
C TYR A 12 9.24 1.06 12.00
N LEU A 13 9.70 1.14 13.25
CA LEU A 13 10.77 2.07 13.62
C LEU A 13 12.11 1.63 13.00
N ALA A 14 12.79 2.52 12.29
CA ALA A 14 14.03 2.22 11.58
C ALA A 14 15.13 1.66 12.50
N GLU A 15 15.16 2.06 13.77
CA GLU A 15 16.10 1.53 14.77
C GLU A 15 15.94 0.03 15.04
N ARG A 16 14.76 -0.55 14.72
CA ARG A 16 14.45 -1.98 14.87
C ARG A 16 14.62 -2.76 13.57
N LYS A 17 15.25 -2.19 12.54
CA LYS A 17 15.43 -2.81 11.22
C LYS A 17 16.02 -4.22 11.27
N ASP A 18 17.01 -4.45 12.13
CA ASP A 18 17.66 -5.75 12.26
C ASP A 18 16.70 -6.84 12.76
N GLU A 19 15.64 -6.46 13.49
CA GLU A 19 14.61 -7.36 14.01
C GLU A 19 13.40 -7.46 13.07
N LEU A 20 12.99 -6.34 12.47
CA LEU A 20 11.69 -6.17 11.80
C LEU A 20 11.77 -6.03 10.27
N GLY A 21 12.98 -5.95 9.71
CA GLY A 21 13.18 -5.67 8.28
C GLY A 21 12.97 -6.84 7.33
N SER A 22 12.50 -8.00 7.81
CA SER A 22 12.26 -9.19 6.97
C SER A 22 10.77 -9.50 6.84
N PRO A 23 10.30 -10.05 5.71
CA PRO A 23 8.91 -10.47 5.56
C PRO A 23 8.45 -11.46 6.64
N GLU A 24 9.33 -12.40 7.02
CA GLU A 24 9.07 -13.39 8.07
C GLU A 24 8.89 -12.74 9.44
N ALA A 25 9.48 -11.56 9.69
CA ALA A 25 9.35 -10.86 10.97
C ALA A 25 7.95 -10.27 11.21
N VAL A 26 7.06 -10.27 10.21
CA VAL A 26 5.63 -9.98 10.43
C VAL A 26 4.93 -11.16 11.12
N CYS A 27 5.40 -12.38 10.89
CA CYS A 27 4.83 -13.56 11.52
C CYS A 27 5.05 -13.51 13.03
N GLY A 28 3.95 -13.55 13.80
CA GLY A 28 3.97 -13.47 15.26
C GLY A 28 4.12 -12.05 15.81
N ALA A 29 4.17 -11.04 14.95
CA ALA A 29 4.27 -9.64 15.37
C ALA A 29 2.91 -9.04 15.73
N ARG A 30 2.95 -7.96 16.53
CA ARG A 30 1.78 -7.12 16.81
C ARG A 30 1.66 -6.07 15.72
N VAL A 31 0.59 -6.11 14.94
CA VAL A 31 0.35 -5.19 13.84
C VAL A 31 -0.84 -4.31 14.18
N ALA A 32 -0.59 -3.02 14.43
CA ALA A 32 -1.62 -2.03 14.60
C ALA A 32 -2.23 -1.64 13.25
N GLY A 33 -3.54 -1.41 13.23
CA GLY A 33 -4.21 -0.86 12.06
C GLY A 33 -5.60 -0.35 12.38
N VAL A 34 -6.21 0.37 11.45
CA VAL A 34 -7.58 0.86 11.62
C VAL A 34 -8.55 -0.30 11.47
N THR A 35 -9.45 -0.47 12.44
CA THR A 35 -10.48 -1.51 12.41
C THR A 35 -11.38 -1.35 11.17
N GLY A 36 -11.64 -2.44 10.46
CA GLY A 36 -12.42 -2.49 9.23
C GLY A 36 -11.67 -2.00 7.98
N SER A 37 -10.36 -1.76 8.07
CA SER A 37 -9.55 -1.30 6.94
C SER A 37 -9.12 -2.44 6.03
N VAL A 38 -8.68 -2.09 4.80
CA VAL A 38 -8.07 -3.05 3.87
C VAL A 38 -6.85 -3.73 4.50
N THR A 39 -6.08 -3.01 5.33
CA THR A 39 -4.88 -3.57 5.97
C THR A 39 -5.20 -4.69 6.96
N GLU A 40 -6.37 -4.67 7.61
CA GLU A 40 -6.86 -5.77 8.44
C GLU A 40 -7.09 -7.02 7.58
N SER A 41 -7.83 -6.89 6.48
CA SER A 41 -8.06 -8.01 5.57
C SER A 41 -6.78 -8.54 4.93
N GLN A 42 -5.82 -7.67 4.60
CA GLN A 42 -4.55 -8.08 4.00
C GLN A 42 -3.64 -8.83 4.99
N LEU A 43 -3.76 -8.53 6.30
CA LEU A 43 -3.07 -9.28 7.35
C LEU A 43 -3.61 -10.71 7.51
N GLU A 44 -4.85 -10.99 7.09
CA GLU A 44 -5.38 -12.36 7.03
C GLU A 44 -4.60 -13.21 6.01
N HIS A 45 -4.17 -12.62 4.89
CA HIS A 45 -3.29 -13.33 3.94
C HIS A 45 -1.92 -13.65 4.55
N TYR A 46 -1.34 -12.73 5.33
CA TYR A 46 -0.13 -13.00 6.10
C TYR A 46 -0.36 -14.12 7.13
N THR A 47 -1.51 -14.15 7.79
CA THR A 47 -1.89 -15.21 8.73
C THR A 47 -1.87 -16.59 8.07
N GLU A 48 -2.43 -16.70 6.86
CA GLU A 48 -2.38 -17.94 6.09
C GLU A 48 -0.96 -18.33 5.67
N TRP A 49 -0.17 -17.36 5.19
CA TRP A 49 1.21 -17.60 4.76
C TRP A 49 2.08 -18.04 5.94
N CYS A 50 2.04 -17.32 7.07
CA CYS A 50 2.76 -17.69 8.29
C CYS A 50 2.37 -19.10 8.77
N SER A 51 1.09 -19.44 8.74
CA SER A 51 0.61 -20.78 9.11
C SER A 51 1.17 -21.89 8.21
N LYS A 52 1.23 -21.66 6.89
CA LYS A 52 1.81 -22.61 5.92
C LYS A 52 3.32 -22.82 6.15
N GLN A 53 4.01 -21.79 6.60
CA GLN A 53 5.43 -21.82 6.94
C GLN A 53 5.70 -22.43 8.33
N GLY A 54 4.66 -22.71 9.12
CA GLY A 54 4.80 -23.19 10.50
C GLY A 54 5.28 -22.12 11.48
N LEU A 55 5.12 -20.83 11.14
CA LEU A 55 5.47 -19.68 11.96
C LEU A 55 4.27 -19.21 12.80
N GLY A 56 4.54 -18.34 13.77
CA GLY A 56 3.48 -17.67 14.53
C GLY A 56 2.62 -16.78 13.64
N VAL A 57 1.32 -16.74 13.88
CA VAL A 57 0.43 -15.82 13.15
C VAL A 57 0.53 -14.41 13.76
N PRO A 58 0.48 -13.34 12.95
CA PRO A 58 0.46 -11.98 13.48
C PRO A 58 -0.80 -11.71 14.31
N GLU A 59 -0.68 -10.80 15.27
CA GLU A 59 -1.80 -10.27 16.05
C GLU A 59 -2.23 -8.93 15.47
N PHE A 60 -3.52 -8.76 15.15
CA PHE A 60 -4.06 -7.46 14.75
C PHE A 60 -4.49 -6.65 15.98
N ILE A 61 -3.96 -5.43 16.11
CA ILE A 61 -4.38 -4.44 17.10
C ILE A 61 -5.23 -3.39 16.40
N GLY A 62 -6.55 -3.59 16.46
CA GLY A 62 -7.52 -2.65 15.90
C GLY A 62 -7.57 -1.33 16.66
N LEU A 63 -7.48 -0.22 15.93
CA LEU A 63 -7.51 1.15 16.44
C LEU A 63 -8.50 2.02 15.66
N GLU A 64 -8.76 3.22 16.16
CA GLU A 64 -9.80 4.12 15.64
C GLU A 64 -9.34 4.88 14.39
N ASP A 65 -8.04 5.21 14.30
CA ASP A 65 -7.50 6.04 13.23
C ASP A 65 -6.01 5.78 12.95
N THR A 66 -5.49 6.40 11.90
CA THR A 66 -4.08 6.30 11.51
C THR A 66 -3.15 6.89 12.58
N ASN A 67 -3.55 7.98 13.24
CA ASN A 67 -2.71 8.64 14.25
C ASN A 67 -2.43 7.72 15.44
N SER A 68 -3.48 7.07 15.97
CA SER A 68 -3.37 6.08 17.03
C SER A 68 -2.56 4.86 16.59
N THR A 69 -2.67 4.46 15.32
CA THR A 69 -1.86 3.39 14.71
C THR A 69 -0.37 3.70 14.74
N ILE A 70 0.03 4.91 14.32
CA ILE A 70 1.44 5.31 14.31
C ILE A 70 1.97 5.48 15.75
N LEU A 71 1.17 6.07 16.64
CA LEU A 71 1.52 6.19 18.05
C LEU A 71 1.71 4.82 18.73
N ALA A 72 0.97 3.79 18.31
CA ALA A 72 1.15 2.44 18.85
C ALA A 72 2.54 1.88 18.52
N VAL A 73 3.04 2.12 17.31
CA VAL A 73 4.40 1.73 16.90
C VAL A 73 5.46 2.55 17.67
N GLN A 74 5.30 3.87 17.73
CA GLN A 74 6.23 4.75 18.44
C GLN A 74 6.31 4.49 19.95
N SER A 75 5.25 3.94 20.54
CA SER A 75 5.18 3.60 21.98
C SER A 75 5.46 2.13 22.29
N ASP A 76 5.95 1.36 21.31
CA ASP A 76 6.23 -0.08 21.44
C ASP A 76 5.00 -0.92 21.85
N ARG A 77 3.79 -0.40 21.62
CA ARG A 77 2.54 -1.14 21.79
C ARG A 77 2.24 -2.05 20.62
N ALA A 78 2.79 -1.74 19.45
CA ALA A 78 2.78 -2.56 18.25
C ALA A 78 4.17 -2.57 17.62
N ASP A 79 4.49 -3.63 16.90
CA ASP A 79 5.76 -3.76 16.17
C ASP A 79 5.65 -3.11 14.79
N TYR A 80 4.47 -3.18 14.16
CA TYR A 80 4.19 -2.57 12.87
C TYR A 80 2.88 -1.78 12.85
N ALA A 81 2.81 -0.81 11.96
CA ALA A 81 1.59 -0.17 11.50
C ALA A 81 1.25 -0.71 10.10
N GLY A 82 0.08 -1.33 9.94
CA GLY A 82 -0.48 -1.66 8.64
C GLY A 82 -0.88 -0.39 7.89
N THR A 83 -0.38 -0.21 6.67
CA THR A 83 -0.62 0.97 5.85
C THR A 83 -0.61 0.63 4.35
N THR A 84 -0.89 1.61 3.49
CA THR A 84 -0.62 1.49 2.04
C THR A 84 0.84 1.88 1.75
N GLN A 85 1.44 1.33 0.71
CA GLN A 85 2.80 1.65 0.31
C GLN A 85 3.00 3.15 0.07
N THR A 86 2.01 3.82 -0.54
CA THR A 86 2.05 5.26 -0.78
C THR A 86 2.07 6.06 0.53
N ALA A 87 1.29 5.65 1.53
CA ALA A 87 1.31 6.28 2.84
C ALA A 87 2.60 5.98 3.61
N ALA A 88 3.18 4.78 3.45
CA ALA A 88 4.48 4.45 4.05
C ALA A 88 5.61 5.32 3.48
N LEU A 89 5.63 5.52 2.15
CA LEU A 89 6.57 6.41 1.47
C LEU A 89 6.43 7.86 1.94
N ASP A 90 5.19 8.37 2.02
CA ASP A 90 4.90 9.71 2.53
C ASP A 90 5.40 9.90 3.98
N MET A 91 5.15 8.92 4.84
CA MET A 91 5.63 8.96 6.23
C MET A 91 7.16 8.94 6.33
N GLN A 92 7.83 8.13 5.51
CA GLN A 92 9.30 8.09 5.45
C GLN A 92 9.89 9.42 4.95
N ALA A 93 9.22 10.08 4.00
CA ALA A 93 9.62 11.38 3.48
C ALA A 93 9.43 12.51 4.50
N GLN A 94 8.36 12.45 5.31
CA GLN A 94 8.05 13.44 6.34
C GLN A 94 9.00 13.37 7.54
N ASP A 95 9.45 12.16 7.90
CA ASP A 95 10.37 11.96 9.04
C ASP A 95 11.54 11.00 8.68
N PRO A 96 12.54 11.50 7.92
CA PRO A 96 13.62 10.68 7.41
C PRO A 96 14.43 10.01 8.52
N GLY A 97 14.52 8.68 8.46
CA GLY A 97 15.30 7.87 9.41
C GLY A 97 14.53 7.44 10.66
N THR A 98 13.27 7.87 10.83
CA THR A 98 12.41 7.38 11.92
C THR A 98 11.72 6.07 11.57
N PHE A 99 11.24 5.96 10.33
CA PHE A 99 10.48 4.80 9.88
C PHE A 99 11.14 4.11 8.68
N GLU A 100 10.98 2.79 8.65
CA GLU A 100 11.12 1.97 7.46
C GLU A 100 9.86 1.11 7.30
N PHE A 101 9.72 0.43 6.16
CA PHE A 101 8.59 -0.44 5.93
C PHE A 101 8.97 -1.62 5.04
N ILE A 102 8.19 -2.68 5.16
CA ILE A 102 8.19 -3.81 4.23
C ILE A 102 6.90 -3.81 3.41
N VAL A 103 7.01 -4.22 2.16
CA VAL A 103 5.87 -4.30 1.24
C VAL A 103 5.42 -5.75 1.16
N GLN A 104 4.12 -6.01 1.32
CA GLN A 104 3.56 -7.34 1.17
C GLN A 104 3.64 -7.79 -0.29
N SER A 105 4.25 -8.96 -0.51
CA SER A 105 4.42 -9.55 -1.84
C SER A 105 3.30 -10.53 -2.20
N ASP A 106 3.27 -10.93 -3.47
CA ASP A 106 2.33 -11.93 -3.97
C ASP A 106 2.50 -13.29 -3.29
N GLU A 107 3.71 -13.61 -2.81
CA GLU A 107 3.97 -14.84 -2.06
C GLU A 107 3.20 -14.87 -0.74
N GLN A 108 3.05 -13.70 -0.09
CA GLN A 108 2.26 -13.54 1.14
C GLN A 108 0.77 -13.29 0.85
N GLY A 109 0.32 -13.60 -0.37
CA GLY A 109 -1.09 -13.54 -0.77
C GLY A 109 -1.62 -12.14 -1.08
N ALA A 110 -0.80 -11.09 -1.02
CA ALA A 110 -1.23 -9.76 -1.45
C ALA A 110 -1.32 -9.67 -2.97
N GLY A 111 -2.34 -9.00 -3.47
CA GLY A 111 -2.36 -8.50 -4.84
C GLY A 111 -1.71 -7.12 -4.96
N VAL A 112 -1.69 -6.61 -6.19
CA VAL A 112 -1.46 -5.19 -6.47
C VAL A 112 -2.80 -4.49 -6.51
N ASP A 113 -3.00 -3.52 -5.62
CA ASP A 113 -4.19 -2.67 -5.61
C ASP A 113 -4.05 -1.53 -6.63
N GLN A 114 -5.17 -1.19 -7.28
CA GLN A 114 -5.21 -0.09 -8.23
C GLN A 114 -5.73 1.18 -7.55
N LEU A 115 -4.91 2.24 -7.54
CA LEU A 115 -5.34 3.54 -7.05
C LEU A 115 -6.03 4.31 -8.19
N ALA A 116 -7.33 4.52 -8.03
CA ALA A 116 -8.19 5.04 -9.08
C ALA A 116 -8.91 6.33 -8.67
N MET A 117 -9.00 7.27 -9.61
CA MET A 117 -9.96 8.38 -9.54
C MET A 117 -11.34 7.90 -10.00
N PHE A 118 -12.35 8.06 -9.15
CA PHE A 118 -13.75 7.76 -9.47
C PHE A 118 -14.43 8.95 -10.14
N MET A 119 -15.28 8.66 -11.13
CA MET A 119 -16.08 9.66 -11.84
C MET A 119 -17.52 9.16 -11.95
N PRO A 120 -18.53 10.06 -11.85
CA PRO A 120 -19.92 9.70 -12.10
C PRO A 120 -20.09 9.07 -13.50
N LYS A 121 -20.88 8.00 -13.59
CA LYS A 121 -21.14 7.33 -14.87
C LYS A 121 -21.95 8.18 -15.84
N ASP A 122 -22.76 9.09 -15.31
CA ASP A 122 -23.76 9.85 -16.07
C ASP A 122 -23.23 11.21 -16.56
N ASN A 123 -21.91 11.43 -16.51
CA ASN A 123 -21.31 12.63 -17.08
C ASN A 123 -20.31 12.27 -18.18
N GLU A 124 -20.21 13.15 -19.18
CA GLU A 124 -19.27 13.01 -20.30
C GLU A 124 -17.82 13.34 -19.89
N LEU A 125 -17.48 13.35 -18.59
CA LEU A 125 -16.15 13.74 -18.10
C LEU A 125 -15.11 12.63 -18.22
N ALA A 126 -15.53 11.36 -18.35
CA ALA A 126 -14.60 10.24 -18.34
C ALA A 126 -13.57 10.29 -19.48
N ALA A 127 -14.01 10.61 -20.70
CA ALA A 127 -13.12 10.68 -21.87
C ALA A 127 -12.20 11.92 -21.85
N PRO A 128 -12.69 13.14 -21.58
CA PRO A 128 -11.82 14.31 -21.39
C PRO A 128 -10.80 14.13 -20.26
N MET A 129 -11.18 13.48 -19.15
CA MET A 129 -10.26 13.21 -18.04
C MET A 129 -9.17 12.22 -18.45
N LEU A 130 -9.52 11.15 -19.17
CA LEU A 130 -8.54 10.21 -19.71
C LEU A 130 -7.54 10.94 -20.63
N ALA A 131 -8.03 11.75 -21.58
CA ALA A 131 -7.18 12.51 -22.48
C ALA A 131 -6.25 13.50 -21.74
N ALA A 132 -6.74 14.11 -20.66
CA ALA A 132 -5.92 14.99 -19.82
C ALA A 132 -4.77 14.21 -19.14
N PHE A 133 -5.07 13.04 -18.57
CA PHE A 133 -4.06 12.18 -17.96
C PHE A 133 -3.09 11.63 -19.01
N GLU A 134 -3.56 11.18 -20.17
CA GLU A 134 -2.70 10.77 -21.28
C GLU A 134 -1.72 11.89 -21.66
N GLY A 135 -2.19 13.13 -21.76
CA GLY A 135 -1.32 14.29 -22.01
C GLY A 135 -0.27 14.53 -20.93
N ILE A 136 -0.58 14.29 -19.65
CA ILE A 136 0.37 14.39 -18.51
C ILE A 136 1.43 13.28 -18.57
N PHE A 137 1.07 12.10 -19.08
CA PHE A 137 2.02 11.00 -19.28
C PHE A 137 2.91 11.25 -20.50
N GLU A 138 2.32 11.66 -21.62
CA GLU A 138 3.02 11.90 -22.88
C GLU A 138 4.07 13.03 -22.79
N ASN A 139 3.80 14.05 -21.99
CA ASN A 139 4.72 15.18 -21.83
C ASN A 139 5.77 14.97 -20.73
N GLY A 140 5.79 13.81 -20.06
CA GLY A 140 6.75 13.46 -19.02
C GLY A 140 6.49 14.09 -17.64
N GLU A 141 5.41 14.87 -17.48
CA GLU A 141 5.08 15.47 -16.17
C GLU A 141 4.69 14.41 -15.14
N TYR A 142 4.05 13.32 -15.56
CA TYR A 142 3.78 12.19 -14.66
C TYR A 142 5.08 11.65 -14.04
N GLU A 143 6.04 11.26 -14.87
CA GLU A 143 7.34 10.72 -14.41
C GLU A 143 8.07 11.73 -13.52
N ARG A 144 8.09 13.01 -13.93
CA ARG A 144 8.73 14.09 -13.16
C ARG A 144 8.11 14.24 -11.77
N ILE A 145 6.77 14.27 -11.67
CA ILE A 145 6.06 14.40 -10.40
C ILE A 145 6.29 13.15 -9.55
N MET A 146 6.12 11.95 -10.10
CA MET A 146 6.28 10.71 -9.33
C MET A 146 7.69 10.60 -8.73
N ALA A 147 8.73 10.94 -9.50
CA ALA A 147 10.11 10.97 -9.03
C ALA A 147 10.36 12.07 -7.99
N GLU A 148 9.75 13.26 -8.14
CA GLU A 148 9.84 14.36 -7.17
C GLU A 148 9.33 13.94 -5.78
N TRP A 149 8.35 13.04 -5.72
CA TRP A 149 7.76 12.51 -4.50
C TRP A 149 8.30 11.13 -4.08
N GLY A 150 9.27 10.57 -4.80
CA GLY A 150 9.83 9.23 -4.51
C GLY A 150 8.83 8.08 -4.64
N LEU A 151 7.88 8.20 -5.57
CA LEU A 151 6.76 7.27 -5.78
C LEU A 151 7.01 6.29 -6.93
N ASP A 152 8.26 6.03 -7.29
CA ASP A 152 8.61 5.21 -8.46
C ASP A 152 8.00 3.80 -8.41
N ASP A 153 7.99 3.18 -7.23
CA ASP A 153 7.49 1.81 -7.01
C ASP A 153 5.96 1.66 -7.16
N VAL A 154 5.23 2.76 -7.26
CA VAL A 154 3.77 2.80 -7.36
C VAL A 154 3.28 3.41 -8.68
N THR A 155 4.20 3.58 -9.64
CA THR A 155 3.89 4.10 -10.98
C THR A 155 3.18 3.08 -11.87
N VAL A 156 2.49 3.57 -12.91
CA VAL A 156 1.95 2.77 -14.01
C VAL A 156 2.47 3.30 -15.33
N GLU A 157 2.48 2.47 -16.38
CA GLU A 157 2.96 2.89 -17.71
C GLU A 157 1.99 3.87 -18.40
N LYS A 158 0.69 3.75 -18.11
CA LYS A 158 -0.36 4.59 -18.72
C LYS A 158 -1.60 4.67 -17.82
N PRO A 159 -2.37 5.76 -17.89
CA PRO A 159 -3.65 5.84 -17.23
C PRO A 159 -4.66 4.90 -17.90
N VAL A 160 -5.48 4.19 -17.11
CA VAL A 160 -6.49 3.26 -17.65
C VAL A 160 -7.87 3.58 -17.10
N LEU A 161 -8.84 3.76 -17.99
CA LEU A 161 -10.24 3.90 -17.62
C LEU A 161 -10.90 2.51 -17.48
N ASN A 162 -11.53 2.26 -16.33
CA ASN A 162 -12.28 1.02 -16.03
C ASN A 162 -11.58 -0.30 -16.44
N PRO A 163 -10.35 -0.57 -15.96
CA PRO A 163 -9.57 -1.76 -16.34
C PRO A 163 -10.30 -3.08 -16.07
N MET A 164 -11.19 -3.11 -15.08
CA MET A 164 -11.98 -4.30 -14.70
C MET A 164 -13.22 -4.55 -15.59
N THR A 165 -13.58 -3.62 -16.48
CA THR A 165 -14.71 -3.80 -17.43
C THR A 165 -14.25 -4.27 -18.81
N THR A 166 -12.99 -4.07 -19.15
CA THR A 166 -12.32 -4.73 -20.27
C THR A 166 -11.80 -6.07 -19.78
N GLY A 167 -12.71 -7.00 -19.49
CA GLY A 167 -12.36 -8.39 -19.25
C GLY A 167 -11.65 -8.93 -20.48
N ASP A 168 -10.35 -9.18 -20.34
CA ASP A 168 -9.60 -9.98 -21.27
C ASP A 168 -10.17 -11.40 -21.20
N SER A 169 -11.11 -11.69 -22.11
CA SER A 169 -11.58 -13.03 -22.40
C SER A 169 -10.52 -13.76 -23.22
N GLY A 170 -9.33 -13.93 -22.64
CA GLY A 170 -8.22 -14.71 -23.20
C GLY A 170 -8.09 -16.02 -22.43
N SER A 171 -8.83 -17.04 -22.88
CA SER A 171 -8.47 -18.45 -22.62
C SER A 171 -7.24 -18.86 -23.42
#